data_AF-A0A1V1NSV4-F1
#
_entry.id   AF-A0A1V1NSV4-F1
#
_cell.length_a   1.000
_cell.length_b   1.000
_cell.length_c   1.000
_cell.angle_alpha   90.00
_cell.angle_beta   90.00
_cell.angle_gamma   90.00
#
_symmetry.space_group_name_H-M   'P 1'
#
loop_
_entity.id
_entity.type
_entity.pdbx_description
1 polymer ?
#
loop_
_entity_poly.entity_id
_entity_poly.type
_entity_poly.pdbx_seq_one_letter_code
_entity_poly.pdbx_strand_id
1 'polypeptide(L)'
;MKKFFNASGPCNAKKHYMVDIDSRIQRIHTLIDNERYFILHAPRQTGKTTCMKYIVDQLNQEQKYIAIYFNIESAQAVRNDVERANQVHQLPQCHSNFRVLFL
;
A
#
# COMPACT_ATOMS: atom_id res chain seq x y z
N MET A 1 6.65 -19.55 -18.68
CA MET A 1 7.44 -18.34 -19.06
C MET A 1 8.50 -18.07 -18.01
N LYS A 2 9.69 -17.64 -18.42
CA LYS A 2 10.75 -17.20 -17.50
C LYS A 2 10.41 -15.82 -16.91
N LYS A 3 10.72 -15.57 -15.64
CA LYS A 3 10.56 -14.25 -15.01
C LYS A 3 11.45 -13.20 -15.68
N PHE A 4 11.06 -11.94 -15.63
CA PHE A 4 11.82 -10.79 -16.18
C PHE A 4 11.86 -9.61 -15.19
N PHE A 5 12.80 -8.67 -15.39
CA PHE A 5 12.89 -7.46 -14.58
C PHE A 5 11.87 -6.42 -15.06
N ASN A 6 11.09 -5.85 -14.14
CA ASN A 6 10.18 -4.77 -14.43
C ASN A 6 10.76 -3.44 -13.97
N ALA A 7 10.81 -2.45 -14.87
CA ALA A 7 11.33 -1.11 -14.59
C ALA A 7 10.22 -0.05 -14.43
N SER A 8 8.96 -0.39 -14.74
CA SER A 8 7.85 0.57 -14.76
C SER A 8 6.59 0.01 -14.10
N GLY A 9 5.94 0.81 -13.26
CA GLY A 9 4.72 0.41 -12.55
C GLY A 9 4.94 -0.68 -11.49
N PRO A 10 3.85 -1.22 -10.91
CA PRO A 10 3.93 -2.23 -9.84
C PRO A 10 4.50 -3.57 -10.32
N CYS A 11 5.26 -4.26 -9.47
CA CYS A 11 5.74 -5.61 -9.79
C CYS A 11 4.67 -6.68 -9.52
N ASN A 12 4.59 -7.68 -10.39
CA ASN A 12 3.74 -8.85 -10.22
C ASN A 12 4.63 -10.07 -9.91
N ALA A 13 4.50 -10.66 -8.71
CA ALA A 13 5.36 -11.76 -8.26
C ALA A 13 5.33 -13.01 -9.15
N LYS A 14 4.23 -13.23 -9.90
CA LYS A 14 4.10 -14.35 -10.86
C LYS A 14 4.91 -14.11 -12.14
N LYS A 15 5.17 -12.85 -12.50
CA LYS A 15 5.80 -12.46 -13.78
C LYS A 15 7.20 -11.88 -13.61
N HIS A 16 7.48 -11.19 -12.51
CA HIS A 16 8.68 -10.37 -12.34
C HIS A 16 9.63 -10.95 -11.28
N TYR A 17 10.93 -10.67 -11.42
CA TYR A 17 11.87 -10.86 -10.32
C TYR A 17 11.53 -9.91 -9.16
N MET A 18 11.54 -10.43 -7.95
CA MET A 18 11.23 -9.71 -6.72
C MET A 18 12.47 -9.68 -5.84
N VAL A 19 12.69 -8.55 -5.18
CA VAL A 19 13.68 -8.44 -4.11
C VAL A 19 13.04 -8.93 -2.82
N ASP A 20 13.77 -9.70 -2.03
CA ASP A 20 13.35 -10.07 -0.68
C ASP A 20 13.31 -8.83 0.22
N ILE A 21 12.18 -8.60 0.86
CA ILE A 21 11.91 -7.46 1.73
C ILE A 21 11.42 -7.89 3.12
N ASP A 22 11.44 -9.17 3.47
CA ASP A 22 10.74 -9.71 4.65
C ASP A 22 11.21 -9.04 5.95
N SER A 23 12.52 -8.81 6.09
CA SER A 23 13.07 -8.08 7.25
C SER A 23 12.52 -6.66 7.40
N ARG A 24 12.24 -5.96 6.29
CA ARG A 24 11.61 -4.63 6.32
C ARG A 24 10.15 -4.72 6.71
N ILE A 25 9.45 -5.75 6.24
CA ILE A 25 8.04 -6.00 6.53
C ILE A 25 7.86 -6.28 8.03
N GLN A 26 8.66 -7.16 8.63
CA GLN A 26 8.60 -7.44 10.07
C GLN A 26 8.71 -6.18 10.94
N ARG A 27 9.59 -5.25 10.55
CA ARG A 27 9.73 -3.95 11.23
C ARG A 27 8.48 -3.08 11.06
N ILE A 28 7.83 -3.10 9.90
CA ILE A 28 6.57 -2.40 9.66
C ILE A 28 5.43 -3.01 10.49
N HIS A 29 5.32 -4.34 10.58
CA HIS A 29 4.34 -5.00 11.45
C HIS A 29 4.48 -4.54 12.91
N THR A 30 5.72 -4.47 13.40
CA THR A 30 6.00 -3.97 14.76
C THR A 30 5.52 -2.53 14.94
N LEU A 31 5.67 -1.67 13.93
CA LEU A 31 5.19 -0.28 13.99
C LEU A 31 3.66 -0.22 13.99
N ILE A 32 3.00 -1.04 13.17
CA ILE A 32 1.53 -1.13 13.10
C ILE A 32 0.95 -1.63 14.43
N ASP A 33 1.52 -2.69 15.00
CA ASP A 33 1.07 -3.25 16.28
C ASP A 33 1.20 -2.25 17.44
N ASN A 34 2.15 -1.31 17.34
CA ASN A 34 2.35 -0.22 18.30
C ASN A 34 1.62 1.09 17.92
N GLU A 35 0.73 1.06 16.93
CA GLU A 35 -0.06 2.20 16.46
C GLU A 35 0.84 3.41 16.05
N ARG A 36 2.00 3.12 15.45
CA ARG A 36 2.98 4.13 15.00
C ARG A 36 2.87 4.39 13.50
N TYR A 37 2.99 5.66 13.13
CA TYR A 37 3.21 6.06 11.74
C TYR A 37 4.64 5.71 11.29
N PHE A 38 4.80 5.40 10.00
CA PHE A 38 6.09 5.15 9.40
C PHE A 38 6.19 5.77 8.00
N ILE A 39 7.42 6.08 7.58
CA ILE A 39 7.71 6.63 6.26
C ILE A 39 8.50 5.60 5.47
N LEU A 40 7.98 5.21 4.31
CA LEU A 40 8.71 4.38 3.36
C LEU A 40 9.64 5.23 2.49
N HIS A 41 10.83 5.56 3.02
CA HIS A 41 11.86 6.27 2.26
C HIS A 41 12.48 5.37 1.19
N ALA A 42 12.29 5.74 -0.08
CA ALA A 42 13.02 5.13 -1.20
C ALA A 42 13.06 6.06 -2.42
N PRO A 43 14.06 5.96 -3.32
CA PRO A 43 14.13 6.72 -4.57
C PRO A 43 12.90 6.52 -5.48
N ARG A 44 12.74 7.38 -6.49
CA ARG A 44 11.65 7.22 -7.47
C ARG A 44 11.75 5.84 -8.14
N GLN A 45 10.58 5.23 -8.40
CA GLN A 45 10.43 3.95 -9.12
C GLN A 45 11.06 2.71 -8.46
N THR A 46 11.48 2.77 -7.20
CA THR A 46 12.07 1.60 -6.49
C THR A 46 11.03 0.68 -5.84
N GLY A 47 9.82 0.60 -6.39
CA GLY A 47 8.81 -0.35 -5.93
C GLY A 47 8.10 -0.01 -4.61
N LYS A 48 8.05 1.26 -4.17
CA LYS A 48 7.30 1.68 -2.97
C LYS A 48 5.84 1.24 -3.01
N THR A 49 5.13 1.53 -4.11
CA THR A 49 3.74 1.10 -4.31
C THR A 49 3.59 -0.42 -4.28
N THR A 50 4.55 -1.16 -4.84
CA THR A 50 4.57 -2.63 -4.77
C THR A 50 4.68 -3.11 -3.32
N CYS A 51 5.59 -2.49 -2.53
CA CYS A 51 5.78 -2.81 -1.12
C CYS A 51 4.50 -2.54 -0.31
N MET A 52 3.86 -1.38 -0.50
CA MET A 52 2.62 -1.03 0.20
C MET A 52 1.48 -2.01 -0.09
N LYS A 53 1.30 -2.39 -1.37
CA LYS A 53 0.30 -3.39 -1.75
C LYS A 53 0.59 -4.76 -1.15
N TYR A 54 1.87 -5.16 -1.11
CA TYR A 54 2.28 -6.40 -0.47
C TYR A 54 1.99 -6.40 1.04
N ILE A 55 2.26 -5.29 1.75
CA ILE A 55 1.93 -5.14 3.17
C ILE A 55 0.42 -5.27 3.39
N VAL A 56 -0.39 -4.60 2.57
CA VAL A 56 -1.86 -4.70 2.62
C VAL A 56 -2.32 -6.14 2.46
N ASP A 57 -1.80 -6.85 1.46
CA ASP A 57 -2.15 -8.26 1.22
C ASP A 57 -1.75 -9.16 2.40
N GLN A 58 -0.59 -8.95 3.02
CA GLN A 58 -0.15 -9.69 4.20
C GLN A 58 -1.03 -9.42 5.42
N LEU A 59 -1.29 -8.15 5.75
CA LEU A 59 -2.14 -7.78 6.90
C LEU A 59 -3.57 -8.32 6.78
N ASN A 60 -4.13 -8.31 5.56
CA ASN A 60 -5.45 -8.87 5.31
C ASN A 60 -5.46 -10.40 5.43
N GLN A 61 -4.35 -11.09 5.14
CA GLN A 61 -4.22 -12.54 5.34
C GLN A 61 -4.14 -12.92 6.82
N GLU A 62 -3.59 -12.06 7.68
CA GLU A 62 -3.53 -12.29 9.13
C GLU A 62 -4.90 -12.23 9.82
N GLN A 63 -5.93 -11.66 9.16
CA GLN A 63 -7.28 -11.47 9.69
C GLN A 63 -7.34 -10.67 11.00
N LYS A 64 -6.25 -10.01 11.39
CA LYS A 64 -6.16 -9.10 12.54
C LYS A 64 -6.56 -7.67 12.17
N TYR A 65 -6.35 -7.30 10.90
CA TYR A 65 -6.53 -5.96 10.35
C TYR A 65 -7.37 -6.00 9.08
N ILE A 66 -8.04 -4.87 8.79
CA ILE A 66 -8.47 -4.55 7.43
C ILE A 66 -7.54 -3.46 6.92
N ALA A 67 -6.59 -3.85 6.08
CA ALA A 67 -5.64 -2.94 5.46
C ALA A 67 -6.16 -2.49 4.10
N ILE A 68 -6.13 -1.17 3.87
CA ILE A 68 -6.56 -0.54 2.63
C ILE A 68 -5.41 0.30 2.11
N TYR A 69 -4.98 0.01 0.88
CA TYR A 69 -4.08 0.91 0.16
C TYR A 69 -4.88 2.09 -0.39
N PHE A 70 -4.47 3.32 -0.06
CA PHE A 70 -5.14 4.52 -0.54
C PHE A 70 -4.14 5.54 -1.08
N ASN A 71 -4.36 6.01 -2.30
CA ASN A 71 -3.52 7.02 -2.94
C ASN A 71 -4.33 8.28 -3.23
N ILE A 72 -3.91 9.42 -2.64
CA ILE A 72 -4.56 10.73 -2.83
C ILE A 72 -3.96 11.56 -3.99
N GLU A 73 -2.96 11.06 -4.71
CA GLU A 73 -2.25 11.83 -5.76
C GLU A 73 -3.20 12.41 -6.82
N SER A 74 -4.27 11.70 -7.22
CA SER A 74 -5.23 12.24 -8.20
C SER A 74 -6.07 13.41 -7.68
N ALA A 75 -6.21 13.57 -6.35
CA ALA A 75 -6.89 14.74 -5.78
C ALA A 75 -6.06 16.02 -5.96
N GLN A 76 -4.76 15.92 -6.24
CA GLN A 76 -3.93 17.10 -6.53
C GLN A 76 -4.43 17.88 -7.76
N ALA A 77 -5.11 17.22 -8.69
CA ALA A 77 -5.64 17.86 -9.89
C ALA A 77 -6.76 18.87 -9.60
N VAL A 78 -7.52 18.67 -8.51
CA VAL A 78 -8.69 19.50 -8.17
C VAL A 78 -8.39 20.57 -7.11
N ARG A 79 -7.17 20.60 -6.57
CA ARG A 79 -6.68 21.58 -5.59
C ARG A 79 -7.69 21.79 -4.44
N ASN A 80 -7.81 23.01 -3.92
CA ASN A 80 -8.57 23.39 -2.71
C ASN A 80 -10.10 23.06 -2.74
N ASP A 81 -10.58 22.30 -3.71
CA ASP A 81 -11.96 21.81 -3.82
C ASP A 81 -12.08 20.43 -3.15
N VAL A 82 -12.42 20.45 -1.87
CA VAL A 82 -12.53 19.25 -1.03
C VAL A 82 -13.67 18.33 -1.49
N GLU A 83 -14.81 18.88 -1.88
CA GLU A 83 -15.94 18.07 -2.34
C GLU A 83 -15.59 17.32 -3.60
N ARG A 84 -14.97 18.01 -4.57
CA ARG A 84 -14.53 17.38 -5.80
C ARG A 84 -13.42 16.38 -5.55
N ALA A 85 -12.49 16.66 -4.63
CA ALA A 85 -11.44 15.71 -4.22
C ALA A 85 -12.02 14.41 -3.67
N ASN A 86 -13.06 14.49 -2.84
CA ASN A 86 -13.77 13.32 -2.30
C ASN A 86 -14.50 12.52 -3.40
N GLN A 87 -14.96 13.17 -4.48
CA GLN A 87 -15.60 12.49 -5.60
C GLN A 87 -14.61 11.75 -6.52
N VAL A 88 -13.37 12.23 -6.63
CA VAL A 88 -12.35 11.56 -7.45
C VAL A 88 -11.88 10.24 -6.82
N HIS A 89 -12.17 10.02 -5.54
CA HIS A 89 -11.72 8.86 -4.77
C HIS A 89 -12.89 8.09 -4.15
N GLN A 90 -13.20 6.92 -4.67
CA GLN A 90 -14.14 6.01 -4.02
C GLN A 90 -13.39 5.05 -3.10
N LEU A 91 -13.49 5.29 -1.79
CA LEU A 91 -13.12 4.28 -0.80
C LEU A 91 -14.17 3.16 -0.81
N PRO A 92 -13.75 1.88 -0.76
CA PRO A 92 -14.69 0.79 -0.56
C PRO A 92 -15.37 0.95 0.81
N GLN A 93 -16.71 0.92 0.84
CA GLN A 93 -17.46 0.96 2.10
C GLN A 93 -17.16 -0.30 2.90
N CYS A 94 -16.65 -0.13 4.12
CA CYS A 94 -16.32 -1.24 5.01
C CYS A 94 -17.30 -1.26 6.20
N HIS A 95 -18.12 -2.31 6.29
CA HIS A 95 -19.06 -2.53 7.38
C HIS A 95 -18.54 -3.67 8.27
N SER A 96 -17.61 -3.39 9.20
CA SER A 96 -17.16 -4.42 10.15
C SER A 96 -16.42 -3.85 11.36
N ASN A 97 -16.35 -4.65 12.45
CA ASN A 97 -15.68 -4.32 13.73
C ASN A 97 -14.14 -4.42 13.69
N PHE A 98 -13.52 -4.45 12.52
CA PHE A 98 -12.06 -4.57 12.38
C PHE A 98 -11.37 -3.20 12.42
N ARG A 99 -10.12 -3.17 12.87
CA ARG A 99 -9.27 -1.98 12.80
C ARG A 99 -8.90 -1.71 11.33
N VAL A 100 -9.35 -0.57 10.81
CA VAL A 100 -9.03 -0.10 9.46
C VAL A 100 -7.66 0.58 9.48
N LEU A 101 -6.73 0.10 8.66
CA LEU A 101 -5.42 0.72 8.48
C LEU A 101 -5.34 1.34 7.08
N PHE A 102 -5.12 2.65 7.03
CA PHE A 102 -4.81 3.36 5.78
C PHE A 102 -3.31 3.33 5.54
N LEU A 103 -2.93 2.73 4.41
CA LEU A 103 -1.54 2.58 3.96
C LEU A 103 -1.35 3.31 2.61
#